data_AF-A0A669CBC6-F1
#
_entry.id   AF-A0A669CBC6-F1
#
_cell.length_a   1.000
_cell.length_b   1.000
_cell.length_c   1.000
_cell.angle_alpha   90.00
_cell.angle_beta   90.00
_cell.angle_gamma   90.00
#
_symmetry.space_group_name_H-M   'P 1'
#
loop_
_entity.id
_entity.type
_entity.pdbx_description
1 polymer ?
#
loop_
_entity_poly.entity_id
_entity_poly.type
_entity_poly.pdbx_seq_one_letter_code
_entity_poly.pdbx_strand_id
1 'polypeptide(L)'
;ICNAEPQPEEKSKCLYELFIIQHIIHRMTEDECDNVIENRGILFKEECKEMNTFILSDVKTVKSICKGRTDGDIISESLFEIIDCELKSKTEKKPPCKYNGKRQFKKRIEVSCEGGYPVHYKRALKE
;
A
#
# COMPACT_ATOMS: atom_id res chain seq x y z
N ILE A 1 11.64 5.71 11.62
CA ILE A 1 11.88 4.36 11.04
C ILE A 1 12.24 3.46 12.22
N CYS A 2 11.70 2.24 12.29
CA CYS A 2 11.76 1.40 13.48
C CYS A 2 13.22 1.12 13.87
N ASN A 3 13.69 1.85 14.88
CA ASN A 3 15.07 1.83 15.34
C ASN A 3 15.14 0.98 16.61
N ALA A 4 15.26 -0.33 16.44
CA ALA A 4 15.78 -1.30 17.40
C ALA A 4 15.85 -2.64 16.67
N GLU A 5 16.82 -3.51 16.96
CA GLU A 5 16.83 -4.89 16.46
C GLU A 5 15.58 -5.61 16.98
N PRO A 6 14.55 -5.89 16.15
CA PRO A 6 13.30 -6.36 16.68
C PRO A 6 13.27 -7.89 16.71
N GLN A 7 12.64 -8.44 17.74
CA GLN A 7 12.14 -9.82 17.66
C GLN A 7 11.25 -9.98 16.40
N PRO A 8 11.12 -11.18 15.81
CA PRO A 8 10.43 -11.37 14.52
C PRO A 8 9.04 -10.71 14.45
N GLU A 9 8.29 -10.73 15.55
CA GLU A 9 6.95 -10.11 15.64
C GLU A 9 6.97 -8.57 15.61
N GLU A 10 8.00 -7.94 16.16
CA GLU A 10 8.15 -6.48 16.14
C GLU A 10 8.51 -5.95 14.74
N LYS A 11 9.25 -6.75 13.95
CA LYS A 11 9.53 -6.44 12.55
C LYS A 11 8.24 -6.44 11.71
N SER A 12 7.40 -7.47 11.84
CA SER A 12 6.14 -7.54 11.08
C SER A 12 5.19 -6.40 11.44
N LYS A 13 5.14 -5.98 12.71
CA LYS A 13 4.38 -4.78 13.14
C LYS A 13 4.93 -3.50 12.49
N CYS A 14 6.25 -3.33 12.44
CA CYS A 14 6.86 -2.19 11.76
C CYS A 14 6.51 -2.14 10.26
N LEU A 15 6.63 -3.28 9.57
CA LEU A 15 6.28 -3.38 8.16
C LEU A 15 4.78 -3.14 7.92
N TYR A 16 3.93 -3.58 8.85
CA TYR A 16 2.51 -3.32 8.81
C TYR A 16 2.18 -1.83 8.94
N GLU A 17 2.83 -1.09 9.83
CA GLU A 17 2.66 0.37 9.90
C GLU A 17 3.06 1.06 8.58
N LEU A 18 4.17 0.64 7.98
CA LEU A 18 4.58 1.12 6.65
C LEU A 18 3.57 0.75 5.56
N PHE A 19 2.96 -0.44 5.65
CA PHE A 19 1.91 -0.88 4.74
C PHE A 19 0.66 0.00 4.89
N ILE A 20 0.22 0.32 6.11
CA ILE A 20 -0.92 1.22 6.35
C ILE A 20 -0.67 2.59 5.72
N ILE A 21 0.50 3.18 5.99
CA ILE A 21 0.88 4.50 5.46
C ILE A 21 0.84 4.48 3.93
N GLN A 22 1.41 3.44 3.31
CA GLN A 22 1.52 3.39 1.86
C GLN A 22 0.23 3.01 1.14
N HIS A 23 -0.58 2.12 1.72
CA HIS A 23 -1.57 1.37 0.95
C HIS A 23 -3.00 1.49 1.47
N ILE A 24 -3.26 2.06 2.65
CA ILE A 24 -4.61 2.12 3.20
C ILE A 24 -5.06 3.57 3.37
N ILE A 25 -6.22 3.90 2.84
CA ILE A 25 -6.85 5.20 3.04
C ILE A 25 -8.37 5.03 2.99
N HIS A 26 -9.10 5.68 3.89
CA HIS A 26 -10.55 5.49 3.94
C HIS A 26 -11.24 6.06 2.69
N ARG A 27 -10.82 7.26 2.27
CA ARG A 27 -11.34 7.97 1.09
C ARG A 27 -10.23 8.78 0.46
N MET A 28 -10.16 8.70 -0.86
CA MET A 28 -9.46 9.65 -1.73
C MET A 28 -10.05 9.53 -3.15
N THR A 29 -9.75 10.50 -3.99
CA THR A 29 -10.01 10.49 -5.43
C THR A 29 -8.70 10.41 -6.22
N GLU A 30 -8.82 10.09 -7.51
CA GLU A 30 -7.68 9.88 -8.41
C GLU A 30 -6.80 11.13 -8.64
N ASP A 31 -7.34 12.32 -8.45
CA ASP A 31 -6.62 13.60 -8.52
C ASP A 31 -5.84 13.95 -7.25
N GLU A 32 -6.05 13.22 -6.15
CA GLU A 32 -5.40 13.48 -4.86
C GLU A 32 -4.06 12.73 -4.68
N CYS A 33 -3.63 11.93 -5.67
CA CYS A 33 -2.41 11.12 -5.59
C CYS A 33 -1.18 11.92 -5.17
N ASP A 34 -0.93 13.08 -5.79
CA ASP A 34 0.22 13.95 -5.49
C ASP A 34 0.25 14.33 -4.01
N ASN A 35 -0.84 14.94 -3.53
CA ASN A 35 -0.96 15.49 -2.19
C ASN A 35 -0.93 14.37 -1.13
N VAL A 36 -1.60 13.24 -1.37
CA VAL A 36 -1.64 12.14 -0.41
C VAL A 36 -0.26 11.48 -0.28
N ILE A 37 0.44 11.25 -1.40
CA ILE A 37 1.79 10.65 -1.39
C ILE A 37 2.79 11.58 -0.70
N GLU A 38 2.74 12.87 -1.00
CA GLU A 38 3.60 13.89 -0.40
C GLU A 38 3.36 14.02 1.12
N ASN A 39 2.09 14.20 1.54
CA ASN A 39 1.73 14.36 2.95
C ASN A 39 2.07 13.14 3.80
N ARG A 40 2.09 11.95 3.21
CA ARG A 40 2.47 10.69 3.88
C ARG A 40 3.96 10.37 3.77
N GLY A 41 4.74 11.18 3.04
CA GLY A 41 6.17 10.96 2.84
C GLY A 41 6.50 9.64 2.15
N ILE A 42 5.66 9.20 1.20
CA ILE A 42 5.83 7.89 0.54
C ILE A 42 6.88 8.00 -0.55
N LEU A 43 8.09 7.50 -0.25
CA LEU A 43 9.25 7.48 -1.15
C LEU A 43 9.86 6.08 -1.23
N PHE A 44 10.60 5.81 -2.30
CA PHE A 44 11.44 4.63 -2.44
C PHE A 44 12.90 5.07 -2.57
N LYS A 45 13.75 4.74 -1.59
CA LYS A 45 15.16 5.16 -1.56
C LYS A 45 15.35 6.66 -1.79
N GLU A 46 14.54 7.49 -1.11
CA GLU A 46 14.54 8.96 -1.22
C GLU A 46 14.03 9.52 -2.56
N GLU A 47 13.58 8.65 -3.47
CA GLU A 47 12.99 9.02 -4.76
C GLU A 47 11.47 8.80 -4.77
N CYS A 48 10.79 9.46 -5.71
CA CYS A 48 9.39 9.24 -6.02
C CYS A 48 9.16 7.77 -6.37
N LYS A 49 8.23 7.14 -5.66
CA LYS A 49 7.82 5.76 -5.95
C LYS A 49 7.12 5.71 -7.31
N GLU A 50 7.51 4.79 -8.18
CA GLU A 50 6.95 4.72 -9.55
C GLU A 50 5.46 4.37 -9.56
N MET A 51 5.05 3.47 -8.66
CA MET A 51 3.67 3.02 -8.51
C MET A 51 3.31 2.98 -7.04
N ASN A 52 2.17 3.57 -6.67
CA ASN A 52 1.58 3.35 -5.37
C ASN A 52 0.08 3.11 -5.50
N THR A 53 -0.40 1.99 -5.00
CA THR A 53 -1.84 1.72 -4.95
C THR A 53 -2.37 2.00 -3.56
N PHE A 54 -3.45 2.78 -3.49
CA PHE A 54 -4.24 2.97 -2.28
C PHE A 54 -5.50 2.10 -2.33
N ILE A 55 -5.73 1.34 -1.27
CA ILE A 55 -6.93 0.57 -1.02
C ILE A 55 -7.91 1.47 -0.29
N LEU A 56 -9.06 1.73 -0.91
CA LEU A 56 -10.14 2.54 -0.33
C LEU A 56 -10.92 1.71 0.69
N SER A 57 -10.39 1.60 1.89
CA SER A 57 -10.94 0.78 2.97
C SER A 57 -10.41 1.19 4.33
N ASP A 58 -10.99 0.64 5.40
CA ASP A 58 -10.45 0.80 6.74
C ASP A 58 -9.37 -0.24 7.06
N VAL A 59 -8.52 0.10 8.04
CA VAL A 59 -7.36 -0.72 8.44
C VAL A 59 -7.77 -2.12 8.93
N LYS A 60 -8.92 -2.27 9.61
CA LYS A 60 -9.36 -3.56 10.15
C LYS A 60 -9.79 -4.50 9.03
N THR A 61 -10.51 -3.98 8.04
CA THR A 61 -10.93 -4.73 6.86
C THR A 61 -9.73 -5.24 6.08
N VAL A 62 -8.74 -4.40 5.77
CA VAL A 62 -7.54 -4.84 5.04
C VAL A 62 -6.68 -5.80 5.88
N LYS A 63 -6.55 -5.57 7.20
CA LYS A 63 -5.84 -6.50 8.10
C LYS A 63 -6.45 -7.91 8.09
N SER A 64 -7.77 -8.01 7.96
CA SER A 64 -8.47 -9.31 7.98
C SER A 64 -8.07 -10.25 6.84
N ILE A 65 -7.48 -9.74 5.75
CA ILE A 65 -6.94 -10.57 4.66
C ILE A 65 -5.92 -11.58 5.20
N CYS A 66 -5.11 -11.18 6.17
CA CYS A 66 -4.09 -12.03 6.79
C CYS A 66 -4.58 -12.77 8.04
N LYS A 67 -5.86 -12.66 8.42
CA LYS A 67 -6.36 -13.28 9.65
C LYS A 67 -6.27 -14.81 9.55
N GLY A 68 -5.56 -15.43 10.51
CA GLY A 68 -5.36 -16.89 10.52
C GLY A 68 -4.38 -17.41 9.46
N ARG A 69 -3.69 -16.52 8.75
CA ARG A 69 -2.63 -16.84 7.79
C ARG A 69 -1.31 -16.32 8.38
N THR A 70 -0.37 -17.21 8.68
CA THR A 70 0.88 -16.80 9.32
C THR A 70 1.78 -16.10 8.31
N ASP A 71 2.07 -16.73 7.17
CA ASP A 71 3.01 -16.17 6.19
C ASP A 71 2.60 -16.50 4.74
N GLY A 72 2.99 -15.62 3.80
CA GLY A 72 2.87 -15.86 2.36
C GLY A 72 2.00 -14.85 1.61
N ASP A 73 1.89 -15.03 0.30
CA ASP A 73 1.08 -14.18 -0.56
C ASP A 73 -0.39 -14.64 -0.54
N ILE A 74 -1.29 -13.76 -0.12
CA ILE A 74 -2.72 -14.04 0.06
C ILE A 74 -3.54 -13.14 -0.86
N ILE A 75 -4.44 -13.75 -1.61
CA ILE A 75 -5.44 -13.05 -2.42
C ILE A 75 -6.66 -12.79 -1.55
N SER A 76 -7.17 -11.55 -1.57
CA SER A 76 -8.35 -11.17 -0.82
C SER A 76 -9.58 -11.94 -1.26
N GLU A 77 -10.39 -12.38 -0.29
CA GLU A 77 -11.73 -12.91 -0.55
C GLU A 77 -12.72 -11.81 -0.94
N SER A 78 -12.59 -10.66 -0.28
CA SER A 78 -13.38 -9.45 -0.54
C SER A 78 -12.87 -8.70 -1.78
N LEU A 79 -13.79 -7.93 -2.37
CA LEU A 79 -13.50 -7.00 -3.46
C LEU A 79 -13.29 -5.59 -2.90
N PHE A 80 -12.31 -4.89 -3.43
CA PHE A 80 -11.94 -3.54 -3.01
C PHE A 80 -12.10 -2.54 -4.14
N GLU A 81 -12.37 -1.30 -3.76
CA GLU A 81 -12.04 -0.14 -4.59
C GLU A 81 -10.59 0.25 -4.32
N ILE A 82 -9.87 0.60 -5.39
CA ILE A 82 -8.47 1.00 -5.31
C ILE A 82 -8.23 2.22 -6.20
N ILE A 83 -7.17 2.95 -5.89
CA ILE A 83 -6.61 3.98 -6.76
C ILE A 83 -5.14 3.67 -7.00
N ASP A 84 -4.79 3.42 -8.26
CA ASP A 84 -3.40 3.30 -8.69
C ASP A 84 -2.86 4.69 -9.01
N CYS A 85 -1.83 5.13 -8.29
CA CYS A 85 -1.07 6.34 -8.57
C CYS A 85 0.21 5.95 -9.33
N GLU A 86 0.26 6.27 -10.62
CA GLU A 86 1.42 6.05 -11.49
C GLU A 86 2.21 7.34 -11.68
N LEU A 87 3.52 7.31 -11.40
CA LEU A 87 4.40 8.46 -11.56
C LEU A 87 4.40 8.93 -13.02
N LYS A 88 4.09 10.21 -13.26
CA LYS A 88 3.98 10.80 -14.60
C LYS A 88 5.30 10.76 -15.37
N SER A 89 6.41 11.05 -14.68
CA SER A 89 7.76 11.08 -15.27
C SER A 89 8.64 10.04 -14.60
N LYS A 90 9.11 9.04 -15.37
CA LYS A 90 10.03 8.03 -14.84
C LYS A 90 11.49 8.52 -14.80
N THR A 91 11.80 9.64 -15.42
CA THR A 91 13.15 10.23 -15.46
C THR A 91 13.36 11.25 -14.36
N GLU A 92 12.32 11.97 -13.94
CA GLU A 92 12.36 12.94 -12.85
C GLU A 92 11.75 12.33 -11.59
N LYS A 93 12.60 11.66 -10.82
CA LYS A 93 12.19 10.95 -9.60
C LYS A 93 12.46 11.73 -8.31
N LYS A 94 12.81 13.01 -8.38
CA LYS A 94 12.98 13.85 -7.20
C LYS A 94 11.64 14.54 -6.87
N PRO A 95 11.31 14.74 -5.58
CA PRO A 95 10.18 15.58 -5.20
C PRO A 95 10.30 17.00 -5.77
N PRO A 96 9.18 17.69 -6.08
CA PRO A 96 7.79 17.26 -5.87
C PRO A 96 7.32 16.21 -6.90
N CYS A 97 6.74 15.11 -6.40
CA CYS A 97 6.32 13.99 -7.24
C CYS A 97 4.94 14.24 -7.87
N LYS A 98 4.79 13.89 -9.15
CA LYS A 98 3.53 14.06 -9.91
C LYS A 98 3.01 12.74 -10.45
N TYR A 99 1.74 12.45 -10.20
CA TYR A 99 1.10 11.17 -10.46
C TYR A 99 -0.14 11.30 -11.34
N ASN A 100 -0.42 10.24 -12.10
CA ASN A 100 -1.71 9.96 -12.71
C ASN A 100 -2.44 8.96 -11.82
N GLY A 101 -3.60 9.34 -11.28
CA GLY A 101 -4.46 8.39 -10.57
C GLY A 101 -5.39 7.65 -11.52
N LYS A 102 -5.61 6.37 -11.22
CA LYS A 102 -6.61 5.53 -11.88
C LYS A 102 -7.44 4.80 -10.84
N ARG A 103 -8.70 5.20 -10.71
CA ARG A 103 -9.66 4.51 -9.85
C ARG A 103 -10.15 3.22 -10.50
N GLN A 104 -10.20 2.16 -9.71
CA GLN A 104 -10.70 0.86 -10.13
C GLN A 104 -11.63 0.29 -9.07
N PHE A 105 -12.68 -0.38 -9.53
CA PHE A 105 -13.71 -0.94 -8.68
C PHE A 105 -13.64 -2.46 -8.71
N LYS A 106 -14.18 -3.09 -7.66
CA LYS A 106 -14.40 -4.53 -7.59
C LYS A 106 -13.13 -5.38 -7.83
N LYS A 107 -11.98 -4.96 -7.30
CA LYS A 107 -10.71 -5.67 -7.46
C LYS A 107 -10.44 -6.63 -6.30
N ARG A 108 -10.03 -7.86 -6.62
CA ARG A 108 -9.27 -8.68 -5.67
C ARG A 108 -7.84 -8.17 -5.63
N ILE A 109 -7.25 -8.15 -4.44
CA ILE A 109 -5.87 -7.71 -4.23
C ILE A 109 -5.05 -8.86 -3.67
N GLU A 110 -3.77 -8.89 -4.01
CA GLU A 110 -2.79 -9.82 -3.49
C GLU A 110 -1.83 -9.06 -2.56
N VAL A 111 -1.67 -9.55 -1.34
CA VAL A 111 -0.78 -8.96 -0.32
C VAL A 111 0.10 -10.05 0.28
N SER A 112 1.33 -9.71 0.64
CA SER A 112 2.15 -10.58 1.48
C SER A 112 1.77 -10.39 2.94
N CYS A 113 1.55 -11.49 3.64
CA CYS A 113 1.28 -11.55 5.07
C CYS A 113 2.53 -12.06 5.81
N GLU A 114 2.82 -11.48 6.97
CA GLU A 114 3.80 -11.98 7.95
C GLU A 114 3.22 -11.85 9.36
N GLY A 115 3.25 -12.93 10.15
CA GLY A 115 2.72 -12.94 11.51
C GLY A 115 1.24 -12.53 11.62
N GLY A 116 0.44 -12.75 10.57
CA GLY A 116 -0.96 -12.33 10.51
C GLY A 116 -1.20 -10.85 10.17
N TYR A 117 -0.17 -10.13 9.71
CA TYR A 117 -0.26 -8.74 9.26
C TYR A 117 0.08 -8.61 7.77
N PRO A 118 -0.63 -7.77 7.00
CA PRO A 118 -0.22 -7.44 5.65
C PRO A 118 1.02 -6.53 5.69
N VAL A 119 2.10 -6.95 5.04
CA VAL A 119 3.39 -6.24 5.07
C VAL A 119 3.81 -5.71 3.70
N HIS A 120 3.21 -6.22 2.62
CA HIS A 120 3.53 -5.78 1.26
C HIS A 120 2.33 -5.90 0.32
N TYR A 121 2.09 -4.89 -0.51
CA TYR A 121 1.09 -4.93 -1.56
C TYR A 121 1.73 -5.46 -2.85
N LYS A 122 1.23 -6.58 -3.40
CA LYS A 122 1.77 -7.18 -4.63
C LYS A 122 1.11 -6.56 -5.86
N ARG A 123 -0.21 -6.69 -5.97
CA ARG A 123 -0.98 -6.24 -7.14
C ARG A 123 -2.49 -6.34 -6.91
N ALA A 124 -3.24 -5.67 -7.77
CA ALA A 124 -4.63 -5.97 -8.03
C ALA A 124 -4.73 -7.00 -9.16
N LEU A 125 -5.65 -7.95 -9.04
CA LEU A 125 -5.88 -8.95 -10.08
C LEU A 125 -6.58 -8.30 -11.28
N LYS A 126 -6.11 -8.65 -12.48
CA LYS A 126 -6.83 -8.38 -13.72
C LYS A 126 -8.03 -9.33 -13.78
N GLU A 127 -9.18 -8.82 -14.20
CA GLU A 127 -10.34 -9.66 -14.53
C GLU A 127 -10.04 -10.48 -15.80
#